data_AF-A0A395JSM9-F1
#
_entry.id   AF-A0A395JSM9-F1
#
_cell.length_a   1.000
_cell.length_b   1.000
_cell.length_c   1.000
_cell.angle_alpha   90.00
_cell.angle_beta   90.00
_cell.angle_gamma   90.00
#
_symmetry.space_group_name_H-M   'P 1'
#
loop_
_entity.id
_entity.type
_entity.pdbx_description
1 polymer ?
#
loop_
_entity_poly.entity_id
_entity_poly.type
_entity_poly.pdbx_seq_one_letter_code
_entity_poly.pdbx_strand_id
1 'polypeptide(L)'
;MKKIKTILSTALLLLISNYVLAQETEKKELAKLSFLMGNWSGISSSFTVKDTTQVKVRESVNYIMDGNILTLDVVSANIQIHTLITYSIKDKCYYYQPYTKTGGGKYKGKLQDNKFIVYFNEKNRLIFEKTVNGEFHEYGESLVNEKWKKYFEDILLPASTTNYTKLKAEKITKEYIDPITALTNVISVEHENFKTIYIAGQVGTGNTKEKQLETAYKAIEKRLAQANASFSDLVEMKIYIVDYDPNKDLKMFFRVREKLYGDLKMPPNVFIGISSLYSKDKKIELSGTAIVIK
;
A
#
# COMPACT_ATOMS: atom_id res chain seq x y z
N MET A 1 3.90 -50.41 13.50
CA MET A 1 3.27 -49.07 13.61
C MET A 1 4.26 -47.90 13.59
N LYS A 2 5.38 -47.88 14.34
CA LYS A 2 6.38 -46.78 14.30
C LYS A 2 6.98 -46.54 12.91
N LYS A 3 7.43 -47.58 12.20
CA LYS A 3 8.00 -47.46 10.82
C LYS A 3 7.01 -46.87 9.80
N ILE A 4 5.73 -47.24 9.88
CA ILE A 4 4.67 -46.71 8.99
C ILE A 4 4.43 -45.22 9.28
N LYS A 5 4.40 -44.80 10.56
CA LYS A 5 4.29 -43.38 10.94
C LYS A 5 5.48 -42.57 10.43
N THR A 6 6.71 -43.07 10.55
CA THR A 6 7.92 -42.37 10.06
C THR A 6 7.95 -42.24 8.53
N ILE A 7 7.53 -43.26 7.78
CA ILE A 7 7.42 -43.18 6.31
C ILE A 7 6.34 -42.17 5.92
N LEU A 8 5.19 -42.18 6.59
CA LEU A 8 4.11 -41.21 6.33
C LEU A 8 4.56 -39.76 6.62
N SER A 9 5.29 -39.53 7.72
CA SER A 9 5.83 -38.20 8.04
C SER A 9 6.89 -37.72 7.05
N THR A 10 7.74 -38.63 6.56
CA THR A 10 8.79 -38.29 5.58
C THR A 10 8.18 -37.98 4.21
N ALA A 11 7.19 -38.77 3.77
CA ALA A 11 6.43 -38.50 2.54
C ALA A 11 5.66 -37.18 2.63
N LEU A 12 5.10 -36.86 3.80
CA LEU A 12 4.42 -35.58 4.02
C LEU A 12 5.38 -34.38 3.95
N LEU A 13 6.59 -34.47 4.52
CA LEU A 13 7.62 -33.41 4.40
C LEU A 13 8.09 -33.22 2.95
N LEU A 14 8.24 -34.30 2.19
CA LEU A 14 8.61 -34.25 0.77
C LEU A 14 7.50 -33.58 -0.07
N LEU A 15 6.23 -33.81 0.25
CA LEU A 15 5.12 -33.12 -0.41
C LEU A 15 5.16 -31.61 -0.12
N ILE A 16 5.32 -31.23 1.15
CA ILE A 16 5.34 -29.81 1.55
C ILE A 16 6.50 -29.04 0.89
N SER A 17 7.69 -29.62 0.85
CA SER A 17 8.87 -28.98 0.23
C SER A 17 8.70 -28.77 -1.28
N ASN A 18 8.06 -29.70 -2.00
CA ASN A 18 7.77 -29.54 -3.43
C ASN A 18 6.73 -28.43 -3.69
N TYR A 19 5.71 -28.28 -2.83
CA TYR A 19 4.74 -27.20 -2.94
C TYR A 19 5.38 -25.82 -2.73
N VAL A 20 6.24 -25.68 -1.72
CA VAL A 20 6.94 -24.42 -1.45
C VAL A 20 7.87 -24.06 -2.61
N LEU A 21 8.59 -25.03 -3.17
CA LEU A 21 9.48 -24.79 -4.31
C LEU A 21 8.70 -24.41 -5.59
N ALA A 22 7.53 -25.02 -5.80
CA ALA A 22 6.64 -24.67 -6.90
C ALA A 22 6.14 -23.23 -6.76
N GLN A 23 5.66 -22.85 -5.58
CA GLN A 23 5.18 -21.49 -5.31
C GLN A 23 6.28 -20.44 -5.55
N GLU A 24 7.50 -20.69 -5.06
CA GLU A 24 8.65 -19.80 -5.29
C GLU A 24 9.02 -19.69 -6.77
N THR A 25 8.86 -20.77 -7.54
CA THR A 25 9.12 -20.78 -8.98
C THR A 25 8.03 -20.02 -9.75
N GLU A 26 6.76 -20.18 -9.39
CA GLU A 26 5.64 -19.40 -9.96
C GLU A 26 5.82 -17.90 -9.69
N LYS A 27 6.19 -17.54 -8.45
CA LYS A 27 6.51 -16.16 -8.05
C LYS A 27 7.67 -15.58 -8.89
N LYS A 28 8.75 -16.33 -9.10
CA LYS A 28 9.89 -15.90 -9.94
C LYS A 28 9.51 -15.68 -11.40
N GLU A 29 8.66 -16.54 -11.96
CA GLU A 29 8.15 -16.34 -13.33
C GLU A 29 7.25 -15.11 -13.39
N LEU A 30 6.36 -14.92 -12.42
CA LEU A 30 5.48 -13.75 -12.37
C LEU A 30 6.24 -12.43 -12.15
N ALA A 31 7.38 -12.47 -11.44
CA ALA A 31 8.28 -11.33 -11.26
C ALA A 31 8.83 -10.80 -12.60
N LYS A 32 8.89 -11.64 -13.65
CA LYS A 32 9.31 -11.21 -15.00
C LYS A 32 8.29 -10.27 -15.65
N LEU A 33 7.05 -10.26 -15.19
CA LEU A 33 6.01 -9.30 -15.62
C LEU A 33 6.04 -7.98 -14.84
N SER A 34 7.04 -7.77 -13.97
CA SER A 34 7.16 -6.54 -13.17
C SER A 34 7.28 -5.26 -14.00
N PHE A 35 7.64 -5.36 -15.28
CA PHE A 35 7.64 -4.21 -16.19
C PHE A 35 6.25 -3.58 -16.37
N LEU A 36 5.18 -4.34 -16.16
CA LEU A 36 3.79 -3.86 -16.20
C LEU A 36 3.39 -3.08 -14.95
N MET A 37 4.10 -3.25 -13.84
CA MET A 37 3.72 -2.66 -12.56
C MET A 37 3.67 -1.14 -12.61
N GLY A 38 2.61 -0.61 -12.00
CA GLY A 38 2.41 0.83 -11.88
C GLY A 38 0.95 1.20 -11.91
N ASN A 39 0.71 2.48 -11.67
CA ASN A 39 -0.55 3.12 -12.01
C ASN A 39 -0.32 3.86 -13.32
N TRP A 40 -1.20 3.68 -14.29
CA TRP A 40 -1.09 4.18 -15.65
C TRP A 40 -2.36 4.92 -16.03
N SER A 41 -2.23 5.98 -16.83
CA SER A 41 -3.37 6.68 -17.38
C SER A 41 -3.04 7.35 -18.70
N GLY A 42 -4.03 7.37 -19.58
CA GLY A 42 -3.88 7.93 -20.92
C GLY A 42 -5.16 7.80 -21.73
N ILE A 43 -4.97 7.72 -23.04
CA ILE A 43 -6.04 7.55 -24.01
C ILE A 43 -5.93 6.15 -24.60
N SER A 44 -7.02 5.41 -24.52
CA SER A 44 -7.23 4.19 -25.29
C SER A 44 -7.84 4.55 -26.63
N SER A 45 -7.25 4.05 -27.72
CA SER A 45 -7.75 4.24 -29.08
C SER A 45 -8.25 2.91 -29.64
N SER A 46 -9.53 2.84 -30.02
CA SER A 46 -10.11 1.67 -30.69
C SER A 46 -10.30 1.95 -32.18
N PHE A 47 -9.93 0.97 -33.02
CA PHE A 47 -9.90 1.12 -34.48
C PHE A 47 -11.00 0.28 -35.13
N THR A 48 -11.78 0.92 -36.00
CA THR A 48 -12.70 0.24 -36.92
C THR A 48 -12.30 0.56 -38.36
N VAL A 49 -12.93 -0.08 -39.35
CA VAL A 49 -12.66 0.19 -40.77
C VAL A 49 -12.95 1.65 -41.15
N LYS A 50 -13.85 2.32 -40.43
CA LYS A 50 -14.35 3.66 -40.78
C LYS A 50 -13.92 4.76 -39.83
N ASP A 51 -13.57 4.43 -38.59
CA ASP A 51 -13.41 5.42 -37.53
C ASP A 51 -12.46 4.96 -36.41
N THR A 52 -11.93 5.92 -35.66
CA THR A 52 -11.13 5.72 -34.45
C THR A 52 -11.82 6.39 -33.27
N THR A 53 -12.19 5.61 -32.25
CA THR A 53 -12.79 6.13 -31.03
C THR A 53 -11.77 6.19 -29.91
N GLN A 54 -11.77 7.29 -29.15
CA GLN A 54 -10.83 7.50 -28.06
C GLN A 54 -11.54 7.66 -26.72
N VAL A 55 -11.06 6.96 -25.70
CA VAL A 55 -11.58 7.07 -24.33
C VAL A 55 -10.44 7.23 -23.33
N LYS A 56 -10.69 7.99 -22.26
CA LYS A 56 -9.76 8.03 -21.14
C LYS A 56 -9.80 6.69 -20.40
N VAL A 57 -8.62 6.15 -20.13
CA VAL A 57 -8.45 4.89 -19.40
C VAL A 57 -7.45 5.07 -18.26
N ARG A 58 -7.66 4.30 -17.20
CA ARG A 58 -6.72 4.11 -16.10
C ARG A 58 -6.51 2.64 -15.91
N GLU A 59 -5.25 2.28 -15.69
CA GLU A 59 -4.86 0.92 -15.41
C GLU A 59 -3.97 0.87 -14.17
N SER A 60 -4.22 -0.09 -13.29
CA SER A 60 -3.40 -0.30 -12.10
C SER A 60 -2.93 -1.74 -12.06
N VAL A 61 -1.61 -1.92 -12.02
CA VAL A 61 -0.97 -3.24 -11.99
C VAL A 61 -0.21 -3.41 -10.68
N ASN A 62 -0.62 -4.40 -9.89
CA ASN A 62 -0.07 -4.65 -8.56
C ASN A 62 0.21 -6.12 -8.31
N TYR A 63 1.11 -6.40 -7.36
CA TYR A 63 1.21 -7.74 -6.78
C TYR A 63 0.30 -7.87 -5.56
N ILE A 64 -0.34 -9.01 -5.43
CA ILE A 64 -1.05 -9.44 -4.22
C ILE A 64 -0.54 -10.81 -3.77
N MET A 65 -0.97 -11.27 -2.59
CA MET A 65 -0.64 -12.60 -2.06
C MET A 65 0.88 -12.86 -2.05
N ASP A 66 1.67 -11.88 -1.57
CA ASP A 66 3.13 -11.93 -1.55
C ASP A 66 3.76 -12.23 -2.93
N GLY A 67 3.26 -11.58 -3.98
CA GLY A 67 3.81 -11.69 -5.35
C GLY A 67 3.42 -12.96 -6.10
N ASN A 68 2.53 -13.79 -5.54
CA ASN A 68 2.03 -14.99 -6.22
C ASN A 68 0.95 -14.69 -7.28
N ILE A 69 0.35 -13.50 -7.23
CA ILE A 69 -0.67 -13.07 -8.18
C ILE A 69 -0.39 -11.61 -8.55
N LEU A 70 -0.53 -11.30 -9.83
CA LEU A 70 -0.49 -9.95 -10.36
C LEU A 70 -1.92 -9.55 -10.73
N THR A 71 -2.40 -8.42 -10.25
CA THR A 71 -3.69 -7.86 -10.61
C THR A 71 -3.53 -6.78 -11.65
N LEU A 72 -4.46 -6.70 -12.60
CA LEU A 72 -4.59 -5.59 -13.55
C LEU A 72 -6.03 -5.09 -13.47
N ASP A 73 -6.19 -3.86 -13.00
CA ASP A 73 -7.46 -3.17 -12.87
C ASP A 73 -7.59 -2.12 -13.97
N VAL A 74 -8.57 -2.29 -14.87
CA VAL A 74 -8.84 -1.36 -15.98
C VAL A 74 -10.13 -0.61 -15.71
N VAL A 75 -10.10 0.71 -15.79
CA VAL A 75 -11.27 1.58 -15.64
C VAL A 75 -11.30 2.63 -16.75
N SER A 76 -12.42 2.69 -17.48
CA SER A 76 -12.75 3.75 -18.42
C SER A 76 -14.23 4.16 -18.27
N ALA A 77 -14.69 5.09 -19.10
CA ALA A 77 -16.11 5.46 -19.13
C ALA A 77 -17.04 4.27 -19.48
N ASN A 78 -16.53 3.28 -20.21
CA ASN A 78 -17.33 2.20 -20.78
C ASN A 78 -17.03 0.84 -20.14
N ILE A 79 -15.88 0.69 -19.48
CA ILE A 79 -15.34 -0.62 -19.10
C ILE A 79 -14.78 -0.56 -17.68
N GLN A 80 -15.05 -1.62 -16.92
CA GLN A 80 -14.42 -1.90 -15.64
C GLN A 80 -14.05 -3.39 -15.61
N ILE A 81 -12.75 -3.69 -15.55
CA ILE A 81 -12.23 -5.06 -15.56
C ILE A 81 -11.25 -5.23 -14.40
N HIS A 82 -11.41 -6.32 -13.65
CA HIS A 82 -10.40 -6.79 -12.71
C HIS A 82 -9.80 -8.08 -13.25
N THR A 83 -8.49 -8.11 -13.48
CA THR A 83 -7.82 -9.28 -14.05
C THR A 83 -6.85 -9.86 -13.05
N LEU A 84 -6.90 -11.18 -12.86
CA LEU A 84 -5.86 -11.94 -12.17
C LEU A 84 -4.88 -12.54 -13.19
N ILE A 85 -3.59 -12.36 -12.95
CA ILE A 85 -2.50 -12.94 -13.74
C ILE A 85 -1.67 -13.83 -12.82
N THR A 86 -1.55 -15.10 -13.21
CA THR A 86 -0.79 -16.12 -12.49
C THR A 86 0.14 -16.86 -13.45
N TYR A 87 1.16 -17.53 -12.93
CA TYR A 87 1.97 -18.47 -13.72
C TYR A 87 1.66 -19.90 -13.28
N SER A 88 1.57 -20.82 -14.23
CA SER A 88 1.40 -22.25 -13.97
C SER A 88 2.64 -23.02 -14.40
N ILE A 89 3.33 -23.64 -13.45
CA ILE A 89 4.46 -24.54 -13.75
C ILE A 89 3.99 -25.75 -14.56
N LYS A 90 2.83 -26.30 -14.19
CA LYS A 90 2.25 -27.47 -14.85
C LYS A 90 2.02 -27.22 -16.34
N ASP A 91 1.42 -26.07 -16.66
CA ASP A 91 1.01 -25.75 -18.03
C ASP A 91 2.07 -24.92 -18.79
N LYS A 92 3.14 -24.51 -18.10
CA LYS A 92 4.25 -23.68 -18.61
C LYS A 92 3.75 -22.43 -19.32
N CYS A 93 2.75 -21.78 -18.74
CA CYS A 93 2.18 -20.55 -19.26
C CYS A 93 1.68 -19.65 -18.15
N TYR A 94 1.49 -18.38 -18.50
CA TYR A 94 0.73 -17.46 -17.68
C TYR A 94 -0.76 -17.68 -17.92
N TYR A 95 -1.58 -17.47 -16.91
CA TYR A 95 -3.03 -17.39 -17.04
C TYR A 95 -3.47 -15.94 -16.84
N TYR A 96 -4.19 -15.41 -17.83
CA TYR A 96 -4.85 -14.10 -17.79
C TYR A 96 -6.35 -14.33 -17.57
N GLN A 97 -6.86 -13.87 -16.42
CA GLN A 97 -8.21 -14.16 -15.96
C GLN A 97 -8.98 -12.86 -15.70
N PRO A 98 -9.59 -12.27 -16.73
CA PRO A 98 -10.36 -11.05 -16.60
C PRO A 98 -11.73 -11.34 -16.00
N TYR A 99 -12.20 -10.44 -15.15
CA TYR A 99 -13.53 -10.43 -14.56
C TYR A 99 -14.19 -9.08 -14.83
N THR A 100 -15.39 -9.12 -15.39
CA THR A 100 -16.24 -7.97 -15.69
C THR A 100 -17.59 -8.14 -14.98
N LYS A 101 -18.45 -7.12 -15.03
CA LYS A 101 -19.81 -7.21 -14.48
C LYS A 101 -20.66 -8.33 -15.09
N THR A 102 -20.36 -8.74 -16.33
CA THR A 102 -21.17 -9.70 -17.09
C THR A 102 -20.53 -11.09 -17.21
N GLY A 103 -19.34 -11.30 -16.64
CA GLY A 103 -18.63 -12.57 -16.70
C GLY A 103 -17.12 -12.41 -16.80
N GLY A 104 -16.43 -13.52 -16.96
CA GLY A 104 -14.97 -13.55 -17.05
C GLY A 104 -14.46 -14.66 -17.97
N GLY A 105 -13.15 -14.83 -18.00
CA GLY A 105 -12.50 -15.85 -18.82
C GLY A 105 -11.19 -16.33 -18.21
N LYS A 106 -10.57 -17.31 -18.88
CA LYS A 106 -9.23 -17.79 -18.53
C LYS A 106 -8.47 -18.07 -19.81
N TYR A 107 -7.43 -17.28 -20.05
CA TYR A 107 -6.69 -17.27 -21.30
C TYR A 107 -5.22 -17.54 -21.05
N LYS A 108 -4.55 -18.17 -22.01
CA LYS A 108 -3.13 -18.49 -21.90
C LYS A 108 -2.28 -17.33 -22.40
N GLY A 109 -1.28 -16.96 -21.60
CA GLY A 109 -0.28 -15.97 -21.93
C GLY A 109 1.13 -16.54 -21.99
N LYS A 110 2.00 -15.87 -22.73
CA LYS A 110 3.43 -16.17 -22.85
C LYS A 110 4.23 -14.87 -22.79
N LEU A 111 5.41 -14.94 -22.20
CA LEU A 111 6.40 -13.86 -22.26
C LEU A 111 7.40 -14.19 -23.37
N GLN A 112 7.52 -13.32 -24.37
CA GLN A 112 8.45 -13.48 -25.48
C GLN A 112 8.96 -12.09 -25.89
N ASP A 113 10.28 -11.94 -26.06
CA ASP A 113 10.90 -10.69 -26.51
C ASP A 113 10.48 -9.46 -25.69
N ASN A 114 10.41 -9.60 -24.36
CA ASN A 114 9.89 -8.62 -23.40
C ASN A 114 8.43 -8.18 -23.60
N LYS A 115 7.67 -8.93 -24.40
CA LYS A 115 6.23 -8.75 -24.57
C LYS A 115 5.47 -9.85 -23.87
N PHE A 116 4.50 -9.46 -23.05
CA PHE A 116 3.54 -10.39 -22.49
C PHE A 116 2.36 -10.52 -23.47
N ILE A 117 2.17 -11.69 -24.07
CA ILE A 117 1.19 -11.95 -25.12
C ILE A 117 0.14 -12.92 -24.61
N VAL A 118 -1.11 -12.51 -24.56
CA VAL A 118 -2.28 -13.31 -24.15
C VAL A 118 -3.09 -13.67 -25.38
N TYR A 119 -3.43 -14.96 -25.53
CA TYR A 119 -4.23 -15.45 -26.65
C TYR A 119 -5.66 -15.71 -26.19
N PHE A 120 -6.62 -14.93 -26.71
CA PHE A 120 -8.04 -15.18 -26.49
C PHE A 120 -8.55 -16.35 -27.34
N ASN A 121 -7.99 -16.48 -28.53
CA ASN A 121 -8.14 -17.60 -29.46
C ASN A 121 -7.04 -17.52 -30.53
N GLU A 122 -7.06 -18.41 -31.52
CA GLU A 122 -6.07 -18.45 -32.61
C GLU A 122 -6.03 -17.17 -33.46
N LYS A 123 -7.10 -16.37 -33.45
CA LYS A 123 -7.26 -15.18 -34.28
C LYS A 123 -7.23 -13.87 -33.49
N ASN A 124 -7.18 -13.91 -32.17
CA ASN A 124 -7.24 -12.70 -31.33
C ASN A 124 -6.27 -12.81 -30.17
N ARG A 125 -5.46 -11.77 -30.00
CA ARG A 125 -4.47 -11.68 -28.94
C ARG A 125 -4.40 -10.28 -28.35
N LEU A 126 -3.89 -10.22 -27.13
CA LEU A 126 -3.57 -9.01 -26.41
C LEU A 126 -2.07 -9.00 -26.12
N ILE A 127 -1.42 -7.86 -26.31
CA ILE A 127 0.01 -7.71 -26.11
C ILE A 127 0.22 -6.58 -25.11
N PHE A 128 1.10 -6.82 -24.14
CA PHE A 128 1.59 -5.83 -23.21
C PHE A 128 3.10 -5.71 -23.33
N GLU A 129 3.60 -4.49 -23.41
CA GLU A 129 5.02 -4.18 -23.41
C GLU A 129 5.29 -2.82 -22.74
N LYS A 130 6.57 -2.48 -22.60
CA LYS A 130 6.99 -1.12 -22.35
C LYS A 130 7.55 -0.52 -23.63
N THR A 131 7.19 0.72 -23.92
CA THR A 131 7.85 1.46 -24.99
C THR A 131 9.31 1.73 -24.62
N VAL A 132 10.09 2.24 -25.59
CA VAL A 132 11.47 2.69 -25.37
C VAL A 132 11.57 3.82 -24.34
N ASN A 133 10.51 4.62 -24.17
CA ASN A 133 10.46 5.71 -23.19
C ASN A 133 9.85 5.28 -21.84
N GLY A 134 9.46 4.01 -21.70
CA GLY A 134 8.95 3.44 -20.46
C GLY A 134 7.44 3.62 -20.22
N GLU A 135 6.68 4.05 -21.23
CA GLU A 135 5.22 4.04 -21.17
C GLU A 135 4.68 2.61 -21.15
N PHE A 136 3.56 2.41 -20.47
CA PHE A 136 2.81 1.17 -20.55
C PHE A 136 2.11 1.11 -21.90
N HIS A 137 2.37 0.03 -22.63
CA HIS A 137 1.85 -0.16 -23.97
C HIS A 137 1.05 -1.45 -24.03
N GLU A 138 -0.26 -1.32 -24.19
CA GLU A 138 -1.18 -2.44 -24.40
C GLU A 138 -1.85 -2.28 -25.76
N TYR A 139 -2.00 -3.39 -26.49
CA TYR A 139 -2.77 -3.38 -27.73
C TYR A 139 -3.32 -4.76 -28.06
N GLY A 140 -4.55 -4.76 -28.59
CA GLY A 140 -5.22 -5.97 -29.07
C GLY A 140 -5.12 -6.10 -30.57
N GLU A 141 -4.87 -7.31 -31.06
CA GLU A 141 -4.79 -7.62 -32.47
C GLU A 141 -5.72 -8.76 -32.88
N SER A 142 -6.28 -8.63 -34.07
CA SER A 142 -7.01 -9.69 -34.77
C SER A 142 -6.27 -10.10 -36.03
N LEU A 143 -6.28 -11.39 -36.35
CA LEU A 143 -5.72 -11.93 -37.58
C LEU A 143 -6.70 -11.70 -38.74
N VAL A 144 -6.32 -10.86 -39.71
CA VAL A 144 -7.12 -10.52 -40.89
C VAL A 144 -6.26 -10.68 -42.14
N ASN A 145 -6.68 -11.56 -43.06
CA ASN A 145 -5.93 -11.89 -44.28
C ASN A 145 -4.46 -12.24 -43.97
N GLU A 146 -4.28 -13.15 -43.00
CA GLU A 146 -2.97 -13.66 -42.55
C GLU A 146 -2.03 -12.60 -41.96
N LYS A 147 -2.54 -11.39 -41.67
CA LYS A 147 -1.80 -10.30 -41.04
C LYS A 147 -2.49 -9.88 -39.75
N TRP A 148 -1.71 -9.69 -38.69
CA TRP A 148 -2.20 -9.12 -37.45
C TRP A 148 -2.52 -7.64 -37.66
N LYS A 149 -3.73 -7.24 -37.27
CA LYS A 149 -4.17 -5.85 -37.30
C LYS A 149 -4.64 -5.44 -35.92
N LYS A 150 -4.16 -4.30 -35.43
CA LYS A 150 -4.60 -3.72 -34.16
C LYS A 150 -6.08 -3.32 -34.24
N TYR A 151 -6.87 -3.71 -33.24
CA TYR A 151 -8.24 -3.24 -33.06
C TYR A 151 -8.36 -2.26 -31.88
N PHE A 152 -7.36 -2.21 -31.00
CA PHE A 152 -7.17 -1.10 -30.07
C PHE A 152 -5.70 -0.93 -29.68
N GLU A 153 -5.35 0.23 -29.12
CA GLU A 153 -4.03 0.55 -28.60
C GLU A 153 -4.09 1.60 -27.49
N ASP A 154 -3.36 1.30 -26.43
CA ASP A 154 -3.22 2.08 -25.20
C ASP A 154 -1.73 2.37 -25.02
N ILE A 155 -1.36 3.65 -25.10
CA ILE A 155 -0.02 4.12 -24.72
C ILE A 155 -0.21 5.02 -23.51
N LEU A 156 0.03 4.45 -22.33
CA LEU A 156 -0.32 5.03 -21.06
C LEU A 156 0.94 5.50 -20.34
N LEU A 157 0.88 6.75 -19.92
CA LEU A 157 1.90 7.34 -19.07
C LEU A 157 1.68 6.87 -17.63
N PRO A 158 2.72 6.79 -16.78
CA PRO A 158 2.53 6.66 -15.34
C PRO A 158 1.45 7.67 -14.89
N ALA A 159 0.48 7.26 -14.08
CA ALA A 159 -0.63 8.11 -13.67
C ALA A 159 -0.16 9.39 -12.92
N SER A 160 1.09 9.41 -12.45
CA SER A 160 1.79 10.60 -11.94
C SER A 160 2.23 11.59 -13.04
N THR A 161 2.35 11.16 -14.29
CA THR A 161 2.86 11.93 -15.44
C THR A 161 1.78 12.39 -16.43
N THR A 162 0.54 11.89 -16.36
CA THR A 162 -0.56 12.30 -17.26
C THR A 162 -1.19 13.67 -16.92
N ASN A 163 -0.50 14.53 -16.14
CA ASN A 163 -1.04 15.79 -15.64
C ASN A 163 0.00 16.92 -15.47
N TYR A 164 0.54 17.46 -16.57
CA TYR A 164 1.14 18.82 -16.51
C TYR A 164 0.13 19.95 -16.70
N THR A 165 -1.17 19.64 -16.88
CA THR A 165 -2.24 20.64 -16.72
C THR A 165 -3.53 19.95 -16.26
N LYS A 166 -3.93 20.19 -15.01
CA LYS A 166 -5.07 19.58 -14.27
C LYS A 166 -4.89 18.14 -13.72
N LEU A 167 -3.87 17.96 -12.88
CA LEU A 167 -4.13 17.34 -11.57
C LEU A 167 -5.29 18.16 -10.95
N LYS A 168 -6.43 17.55 -10.64
CA LYS A 168 -6.96 17.85 -9.31
C LYS A 168 -5.88 17.25 -8.43
N ALA A 169 -4.95 18.07 -7.94
CA ALA A 169 -4.02 17.60 -6.94
C ALA A 169 -4.91 16.92 -5.91
N GLU A 170 -4.67 15.65 -5.59
CA GLU A 170 -5.15 15.17 -4.30
C GLU A 170 -4.63 16.22 -3.34
N LYS A 171 -5.56 17.01 -2.80
CA LYS A 171 -5.19 18.25 -2.16
C LYS A 171 -4.66 17.85 -0.80
N ILE A 172 -3.39 17.45 -0.78
CA ILE A 172 -2.65 17.23 0.44
C ILE A 172 -2.54 18.59 1.08
N THR A 173 -3.43 18.86 2.02
CA THR A 173 -3.44 20.11 2.73
C THR A 173 -2.59 19.89 3.96
N LYS A 174 -1.48 20.63 4.03
CA LYS A 174 -0.65 20.67 5.22
C LYS A 174 -1.05 21.88 6.04
N GLU A 175 -1.48 21.65 7.27
CA GLU A 175 -1.79 22.71 8.21
C GLU A 175 -0.74 22.73 9.33
N TYR A 176 -0.30 23.95 9.68
CA TYR A 176 0.57 24.18 10.82
C TYR A 176 -0.29 24.71 11.96
N ILE A 177 -0.53 23.87 12.96
CA ILE A 177 -1.43 24.14 14.06
C ILE A 177 -0.58 24.43 15.31
N ASP A 178 -0.87 25.55 15.97
CA ASP A 178 -0.15 26.02 17.16
C ASP A 178 1.38 26.19 16.92
N PRO A 179 1.78 27.06 15.96
CA PRO A 179 3.18 27.39 15.73
C PRO A 179 3.76 28.23 16.87
N ILE A 180 4.98 27.90 17.27
CA ILE A 180 5.80 28.67 18.22
C ILE A 180 7.14 29.01 17.57
N THR A 181 7.94 29.84 18.23
CA THR A 181 9.19 30.39 17.66
C THR A 181 10.15 29.34 17.10
N ALA A 182 10.28 28.18 17.75
CA ALA A 182 11.25 27.15 17.37
C ALA A 182 10.67 25.98 16.57
N LEU A 183 9.35 25.75 16.62
CA LEU A 183 8.69 24.59 16.03
C LEU A 183 7.18 24.80 15.87
N THR A 184 6.52 23.86 15.20
CA THR A 184 5.05 23.77 15.21
C THR A 184 4.63 22.59 16.06
N ASN A 185 3.70 22.82 17.00
CA ASN A 185 3.32 21.77 17.93
C ASN A 185 2.51 20.65 17.26
N VAL A 186 1.72 20.99 16.23
CA VAL A 186 0.93 20.01 15.47
C VAL A 186 1.01 20.31 13.98
N ILE A 187 1.27 19.28 13.20
CA ILE A 187 1.13 19.34 11.74
C ILE A 187 0.04 18.35 11.35
N SER A 188 -0.99 18.82 10.65
CA SER A 188 -1.93 17.93 9.97
C SER A 188 -1.52 17.81 8.51
N VAL A 189 -1.59 16.59 7.98
CA VAL A 189 -1.42 16.29 6.56
C VAL A 189 -2.70 15.59 6.14
N GLU A 190 -3.53 16.31 5.43
CA GLU A 190 -4.89 15.88 5.10
C GLU A 190 -4.96 15.44 3.64
N HIS A 191 -5.33 14.18 3.43
CA HIS A 191 -5.70 13.59 2.15
C HIS A 191 -7.23 13.58 1.99
N GLU A 192 -7.74 13.15 0.84
CA GLU A 192 -9.19 13.03 0.58
C GLU A 192 -9.87 12.09 1.59
N ASN A 193 -9.25 10.97 1.94
CA ASN A 193 -9.89 9.91 2.74
C ASN A 193 -9.37 9.80 4.19
N PHE A 194 -8.21 10.38 4.49
CA PHE A 194 -7.63 10.31 5.83
C PHE A 194 -6.83 11.57 6.14
N LYS A 195 -6.59 11.80 7.43
CA LYS A 195 -5.77 12.89 7.95
C LYS A 195 -4.76 12.31 8.91
N THR A 196 -3.48 12.52 8.61
CA THR A 196 -2.38 12.17 9.51
C THR A 196 -2.01 13.39 10.34
N ILE A 197 -1.85 13.19 11.64
CA ILE A 197 -1.58 14.26 12.60
C ILE A 197 -0.27 13.93 13.30
N TYR A 198 0.71 14.81 13.17
CA TYR A 198 2.01 14.71 13.81
C TYR A 198 2.06 15.69 14.99
N ILE A 199 2.36 15.19 16.18
CA ILE A 199 2.42 15.99 17.40
C ILE A 199 3.87 16.05 17.87
N ALA A 200 4.39 17.27 17.99
CA ALA A 200 5.71 17.53 18.54
C ALA A 200 5.81 17.10 20.02
N GLY A 201 7.03 17.07 20.55
CA GLY A 201 7.30 16.77 21.96
C GLY A 201 6.49 17.64 22.92
N GLN A 202 5.66 17.01 23.74
CA GLN A 202 4.88 17.60 24.81
C GLN A 202 5.55 17.30 26.15
N VAL A 203 6.15 18.35 26.72
CA VAL A 203 6.90 18.24 27.97
C VAL A 203 6.00 18.47 29.17
N GLY A 204 6.05 17.53 30.12
CA GLY A 204 5.26 17.60 31.33
C GLY A 204 5.59 18.79 32.25
N THR A 205 4.64 19.12 33.12
CA THR A 205 4.75 20.12 34.17
C THR A 205 4.44 19.53 35.54
N GLY A 206 4.97 20.16 36.60
CA GLY A 206 4.88 19.67 37.97
C GLY A 206 6.19 19.07 38.48
N ASN A 207 6.21 18.79 39.79
CA ASN A 207 7.44 18.48 40.52
C ASN A 207 7.82 16.98 40.52
N THR A 208 6.97 16.12 39.96
CA THR A 208 7.20 14.67 39.92
C THR A 208 7.06 14.12 38.50
N LYS A 209 7.76 13.02 38.17
CA LYS A 209 7.59 12.30 36.90
C LYS A 209 6.12 11.95 36.64
N GLU A 210 5.41 11.51 37.67
CA GLU A 210 3.97 11.17 37.58
C GLU A 210 3.13 12.39 37.18
N LYS A 211 3.35 13.54 37.82
CA LYS A 211 2.61 14.75 37.47
C LYS A 211 2.96 15.28 36.07
N GLN A 212 4.23 15.16 35.70
CA GLN A 212 4.69 15.50 34.36
C GLN A 212 4.10 14.57 33.29
N LEU A 213 3.99 13.26 33.57
CA LEU A 213 3.33 12.33 32.66
C LEU A 213 1.84 12.65 32.48
N GLU A 214 1.11 12.89 33.58
CA GLU A 214 -0.30 13.29 33.52
C GLU A 214 -0.51 14.54 32.66
N THR A 215 0.32 15.55 32.86
CA THR A 215 0.20 16.84 32.15
C THR A 215 0.67 16.75 30.70
N ALA A 216 1.66 15.91 30.39
CA ALA A 216 2.07 15.62 29.03
C ALA A 216 0.97 14.90 28.25
N TYR A 217 0.26 13.93 28.86
CA TYR A 217 -0.91 13.30 28.25
C TYR A 217 -2.02 14.31 27.93
N LYS A 218 -2.37 15.17 28.89
CA LYS A 218 -3.35 16.24 28.66
C LYS A 218 -2.92 17.22 27.57
N ALA A 219 -1.62 17.46 27.43
CA ALA A 219 -1.08 18.27 26.34
C ALA A 219 -1.24 17.55 24.99
N ILE A 220 -0.99 16.24 24.90
CA ILE A 220 -1.28 15.44 23.69
C ILE A 220 -2.77 15.51 23.33
N GLU A 221 -3.68 15.32 24.29
CA GLU A 221 -5.12 15.42 24.07
C GLU A 221 -5.54 16.79 23.53
N LYS A 222 -5.04 17.87 24.15
CA LYS A 222 -5.27 19.24 23.69
C LYS A 222 -4.83 19.40 22.24
N ARG A 223 -3.68 18.85 21.87
CA ARG A 223 -3.08 18.95 20.54
C ARG A 223 -3.84 18.14 19.49
N LEU A 224 -4.33 16.96 19.86
CA LEU A 224 -5.25 16.17 19.03
C LEU A 224 -6.57 16.92 18.80
N ALA A 225 -7.15 17.49 19.86
CA ALA A 225 -8.41 18.24 19.76
C ALA A 225 -8.29 19.46 18.83
N GLN A 226 -7.16 20.18 18.86
CA GLN A 226 -6.88 21.28 17.92
C GLN A 226 -6.88 20.84 16.45
N ALA A 227 -6.61 19.56 16.16
CA ALA A 227 -6.64 18.97 14.82
C ALA A 227 -7.93 18.17 14.54
N ASN A 228 -8.98 18.33 15.36
CA ASN A 228 -10.23 17.57 15.31
C ASN A 228 -9.99 16.04 15.40
N ALA A 229 -9.16 15.62 16.34
CA ALA A 229 -8.88 14.23 16.66
C ALA A 229 -8.99 13.99 18.17
N SER A 230 -8.96 12.72 18.56
CA SER A 230 -9.09 12.21 19.92
C SER A 230 -7.96 11.25 20.26
N PHE A 231 -7.84 10.87 21.54
CA PHE A 231 -6.79 9.96 21.99
C PHE A 231 -6.85 8.58 21.30
N SER A 232 -8.05 8.10 20.91
CA SER A 232 -8.22 6.83 20.20
C SER A 232 -7.70 6.84 18.77
N ASP A 233 -7.43 8.01 18.19
CA ASP A 233 -6.89 8.14 16.84
C ASP A 233 -5.37 7.98 16.80
N LEU A 234 -4.70 7.92 17.96
CA LEU A 234 -3.27 7.67 18.04
C LEU A 234 -2.94 6.27 17.51
N VAL A 235 -1.94 6.22 16.64
CA VAL A 235 -1.39 4.98 16.06
C VAL A 235 0.03 4.69 16.53
N GLU A 236 0.71 5.68 17.11
CA GLU A 236 2.05 5.56 17.66
C GLU A 236 2.27 6.61 18.75
N MET A 237 2.99 6.25 19.80
CA MET A 237 3.52 7.18 20.80
C MET A 237 4.98 6.87 21.16
N LYS A 238 5.75 7.93 21.43
CA LYS A 238 7.11 7.84 21.97
C LYS A 238 7.18 8.60 23.28
N ILE A 239 7.76 7.94 24.29
CA ILE A 239 7.84 8.45 25.66
C ILE A 239 9.31 8.51 26.05
N TYR A 240 9.81 9.72 26.26
CA TYR A 240 11.15 9.97 26.77
C TYR A 240 11.11 10.19 28.28
N ILE A 241 11.93 9.43 29.00
CA ILE A 241 11.98 9.47 30.46
C ILE A 241 13.41 9.72 30.91
N VAL A 242 13.62 10.83 31.62
CA VAL A 242 14.92 11.16 32.21
C VAL A 242 15.23 10.20 33.35
N ASP A 243 16.43 9.60 33.33
CA ASP A 243 16.90 8.62 34.31
C ASP A 243 15.86 7.50 34.50
N TYR A 244 15.51 6.84 33.39
CA TYR A 244 14.50 5.80 33.36
C TYR A 244 14.88 4.60 34.25
N ASP A 245 13.99 4.26 35.19
CA ASP A 245 14.07 3.08 36.04
C ASP A 245 12.85 2.20 35.78
N PRO A 246 12.98 1.06 35.07
CA PRO A 246 11.84 0.23 34.70
C PRO A 246 11.06 -0.31 35.90
N ASN A 247 11.69 -0.47 37.07
CA ASN A 247 11.02 -1.00 38.27
C ASN A 247 10.07 0.01 38.90
N LYS A 248 10.31 1.31 38.69
CA LYS A 248 9.53 2.42 39.26
C LYS A 248 8.65 3.09 38.21
N ASP A 249 9.21 3.38 37.05
CA ASP A 249 8.59 4.21 36.02
C ASP A 249 7.49 3.45 35.27
N LEU A 250 7.60 2.12 35.06
CA LEU A 250 6.50 1.34 34.49
C LEU A 250 5.29 1.29 35.43
N LYS A 251 5.51 1.14 36.74
CA LYS A 251 4.42 1.16 37.73
C LYS A 251 3.73 2.53 37.75
N MET A 252 4.51 3.61 37.68
CA MET A 252 3.98 4.98 37.58
C MET A 252 3.19 5.18 36.29
N PHE A 253 3.71 4.72 35.16
CA PHE A 253 3.03 4.77 33.86
C PHE A 253 1.67 4.08 33.91
N PHE A 254 1.61 2.83 34.41
CA PHE A 254 0.35 2.08 34.47
C PHE A 254 -0.69 2.76 35.35
N ARG A 255 -0.31 3.31 36.51
CA ARG A 255 -1.23 4.09 37.36
C ARG A 255 -1.80 5.30 36.63
N VAL A 256 -0.95 6.09 35.97
CA VAL A 256 -1.40 7.28 35.23
C VAL A 256 -2.30 6.88 34.07
N ARG A 257 -1.92 5.86 33.30
CA ARG A 257 -2.70 5.35 32.17
C ARG A 257 -4.07 4.84 32.62
N GLU A 258 -4.13 4.02 33.67
CA GLU A 258 -5.38 3.53 34.23
C GLU A 258 -6.26 4.68 34.73
N LYS A 259 -5.67 5.64 35.46
CA LYS A 259 -6.37 6.83 35.97
C LYS A 259 -6.99 7.69 34.86
N LEU A 260 -6.27 7.88 33.75
CA LEU A 260 -6.72 8.76 32.66
C LEU A 260 -7.62 8.05 31.66
N TYR A 261 -7.34 6.78 31.38
CA TYR A 261 -7.89 6.09 30.21
C TYR A 261 -8.54 4.74 30.52
N GLY A 262 -8.40 4.20 31.73
CA GLY A 262 -8.97 2.91 32.12
C GLY A 262 -8.69 1.80 31.10
N ASP A 263 -9.77 1.21 30.58
CA ASP A 263 -9.74 0.10 29.63
C ASP A 263 -9.54 0.53 28.17
N LEU A 264 -9.32 1.82 27.88
CA LEU A 264 -9.07 2.30 26.52
C LEU A 264 -7.86 1.57 25.91
N LYS A 265 -8.01 1.12 24.67
CA LYS A 265 -6.92 0.50 23.91
C LYS A 265 -5.84 1.54 23.65
N MET A 266 -4.63 1.24 24.11
CA MET A 266 -3.48 2.13 23.93
C MET A 266 -2.84 1.89 22.55
N PRO A 267 -2.28 2.95 21.93
CA PRO A 267 -1.42 2.76 20.75
C PRO A 267 -0.15 1.98 21.11
N PRO A 268 0.57 1.44 20.11
CA PRO A 268 1.97 1.07 20.27
C PRO A 268 2.78 2.21 20.92
N ASN A 269 3.55 1.88 21.96
CA ASN A 269 4.37 2.82 22.71
C ASN A 269 5.83 2.36 22.75
N VAL A 270 6.76 3.31 22.63
CA VAL A 270 8.19 3.08 22.91
C VAL A 270 8.63 3.92 24.11
N PHE A 271 9.26 3.27 25.09
CA PHE A 271 9.89 3.93 26.24
C PHE A 271 11.38 4.12 25.97
N ILE A 272 11.84 5.37 26.02
CA ILE A 272 13.23 5.73 25.73
C ILE A 272 13.80 6.41 26.98
N GLY A 273 14.76 5.75 27.63
CA GLY A 273 15.53 6.34 28.72
C GLY A 273 16.55 7.34 28.16
N ILE A 274 16.59 8.54 28.75
CA ILE A 274 17.50 9.62 28.34
C ILE A 274 18.17 10.26 29.56
N SER A 275 19.29 10.95 29.34
CA SER A 275 20.02 11.64 30.40
C SER A 275 19.45 13.02 30.73
N SER A 276 18.84 13.71 29.76
CA SER A 276 18.25 15.04 29.98
C SER A 276 17.29 15.44 28.85
N LEU A 277 16.32 16.30 29.19
CA LEU A 277 15.51 17.07 28.24
C LEU A 277 16.10 18.48 28.07
N TYR A 278 15.38 19.37 27.38
CA TYR A 278 15.83 20.76 27.15
C TYR A 278 16.09 21.56 28.45
N SER A 279 15.55 21.12 29.59
CA SER A 279 15.79 21.71 30.91
C SER A 279 15.90 20.61 31.98
N LYS A 280 16.73 20.86 33.01
CA LYS A 280 17.01 19.91 34.11
C LYS A 280 15.76 19.55 34.92
N ASP A 281 14.79 20.46 35.01
CA ASP A 281 13.54 20.26 35.77
C ASP A 281 12.53 19.39 35.01
N LYS A 282 12.77 19.14 33.71
CA LYS A 282 11.89 18.36 32.84
C LYS A 282 12.34 16.91 32.82
N LYS A 283 11.41 16.00 33.08
CA LYS A 283 11.67 14.57 33.27
C LYS A 283 10.88 13.66 32.32
N ILE A 284 9.80 14.17 31.73
CA ILE A 284 8.93 13.41 30.82
C ILE A 284 8.60 14.25 29.59
N GLU A 285 8.75 13.65 28.40
CA GLU A 285 8.32 14.21 27.12
C GLU A 285 7.62 13.13 26.28
N LEU A 286 6.45 13.48 25.72
CA LEU A 286 5.64 12.61 24.88
C LEU A 286 5.51 13.18 23.48
N SER A 287 5.62 12.34 22.45
CA SER A 287 5.22 12.71 21.08
C SER A 287 4.33 11.62 20.50
N GLY A 288 3.56 11.93 19.47
CA GLY A 288 2.64 10.96 18.88
C GLY A 288 2.27 11.24 17.44
N THR A 289 1.82 10.18 16.78
CA THR A 289 1.21 10.22 15.45
C THR A 289 -0.20 9.68 15.56
N ALA A 290 -1.17 10.40 14.99
CA ALA A 290 -2.56 9.98 14.90
C ALA A 290 -3.04 9.93 13.45
N ILE A 291 -4.06 9.10 13.19
CA ILE A 291 -4.73 8.98 11.90
C ILE A 291 -6.23 9.05 12.12
N VAL A 292 -6.89 9.98 11.44
CA VAL A 292 -8.35 10.09 11.39
C VAL A 292 -8.81 9.67 10.00
N ILE A 293 -9.72 8.69 9.93
CA ILE A 293 -10.43 8.34 8.70
C ILE A 293 -11.63 9.29 8.57
N LYS A 294 -11.83 9.85 7.37
CA LYS A 294 -12.94 10.78 7.09
C LYS A 294 -14.21 10.05 6.66
#